data_AF-A0A1B8Y9Z3-F1
#
_entry.id   AF-A0A1B8Y9Z3-F1
#
_cell.length_a   1.000
_cell.length_b   1.000
_cell.length_c   1.000
_cell.angle_alpha   90.00
_cell.angle_beta   90.00
_cell.angle_gamma   90.00
#
_symmetry.space_group_name_H-M   'P 1'
#
loop_
_entity.id
_entity.type
_entity.pdbx_description
1 polymer ?
#
loop_
_entity_poly.entity_id
_entity_poly.type
_entity_poly.pdbx_seq_one_letter_code
_entity_poly.pdbx_strand_id
1 'polypeptide(L)'
;LYQDSCEALRHRGFASDYYHIDPDGSGPLGPLRVFCNITEDKIWTLVPHNNTELTPVHGNFGVRPYAMLFNYNSTMEQLEAMINRAEYCEQEVAYHCKHSRLLNSPNGAPFTWWIGRGTERHTYWGGSLPGVQKCACGLEESCIDMRHFCNCDADKHE
;
A
#
# COMPACT_ATOMS: atom_id res chain seq x y z
N LEU A 1 -27.60 12.96 6.31
CA LEU A 1 -27.31 11.52 6.48
C LEU A 1 -26.38 11.10 5.36
N TYR A 2 -25.22 10.55 5.67
CA TYR A 2 -24.26 10.08 4.66
C TYR A 2 -24.66 8.71 4.12
N GLN A 3 -24.20 8.35 2.92
CA GLN A 3 -24.35 6.99 2.40
C GLN A 3 -23.28 6.09 3.00
N ASP A 4 -23.55 4.79 3.12
CA ASP A 4 -22.62 3.87 3.76
C ASP A 4 -21.44 3.46 2.87
N SER A 5 -21.54 3.69 1.56
CA SER A 5 -20.55 3.26 0.57
C SER A 5 -20.67 4.05 -0.73
N CYS A 6 -19.61 4.01 -1.54
CA CYS A 6 -19.68 4.47 -2.93
C CYS A 6 -20.71 3.67 -3.75
N GLU A 7 -20.92 2.39 -3.45
CA GLU A 7 -21.92 1.55 -4.12
C GLU A 7 -23.35 2.03 -3.84
N ALA A 8 -23.66 2.39 -2.60
CA ALA A 8 -24.93 3.00 -2.27
C ALA A 8 -25.16 4.35 -2.99
N LEU A 9 -24.09 5.15 -3.18
CA LEU A 9 -24.14 6.38 -3.97
C LEU A 9 -24.44 6.08 -5.45
N ARG A 10 -23.78 5.09 -6.05
CA ARG A 10 -24.03 4.64 -7.43
C ARG A 10 -25.50 4.25 -7.64
N HIS A 11 -26.08 3.45 -6.74
CA HIS A 11 -27.49 3.03 -6.83
C HIS A 11 -28.49 4.20 -6.76
N ARG A 12 -28.07 5.34 -6.22
CA ARG A 12 -28.87 6.58 -6.17
C ARG A 12 -28.61 7.51 -7.36
N GLY A 13 -27.77 7.12 -8.32
CA GLY A 13 -27.48 7.90 -9.53
C GLY A 13 -26.44 9.00 -9.32
N PHE A 14 -25.60 8.91 -8.29
CA PHE A 14 -24.47 9.81 -8.12
C PHE A 14 -23.36 9.46 -9.13
N ALA A 15 -22.61 10.47 -9.56
CA ALA A 15 -21.48 10.35 -10.49
C ALA A 15 -20.15 10.20 -9.72
N SER A 16 -19.04 10.00 -10.44
CA SER A 16 -17.71 9.97 -9.82
C SER A 16 -17.33 11.34 -9.25
N ASP A 17 -17.08 11.41 -7.95
CA ASP A 17 -16.64 12.62 -7.24
C ASP A 17 -16.13 12.25 -5.84
N TYR A 18 -15.69 13.24 -5.09
CA TYR A 18 -15.44 13.15 -3.66
C TYR A 18 -16.73 13.20 -2.86
N TYR A 19 -16.91 12.19 -2.00
CA TYR A 19 -18.03 12.09 -1.08
C TYR A 19 -17.55 11.81 0.33
N HIS A 20 -18.41 12.11 1.29
CA HIS A 20 -18.30 11.58 2.63
C HIS A 20 -19.20 10.36 2.71
N ILE A 21 -18.61 9.21 3.05
CA ILE A 21 -19.33 7.95 3.29
C ILE A 21 -19.23 7.59 4.77
N ASP A 22 -20.15 6.77 5.23
CA ASP A 22 -20.31 6.37 6.63
C ASP A 22 -20.41 4.83 6.72
N PRO A 23 -19.27 4.11 6.68
CA PRO A 23 -19.26 2.66 6.51
C PRO A 23 -19.85 1.88 7.68
N ASP A 24 -19.93 2.43 8.89
CA ASP A 24 -20.60 1.79 10.03
C ASP A 24 -22.01 2.33 10.28
N GLY A 25 -22.41 3.42 9.61
CA GLY A 25 -23.77 3.92 9.54
C GLY A 25 -24.26 4.43 10.89
N SER A 26 -25.04 3.63 11.62
CA SER A 26 -25.47 4.00 12.98
C SER A 26 -24.42 3.68 14.05
N GLY A 27 -23.22 3.28 13.66
CA GLY A 27 -22.12 2.97 14.54
C GLY A 27 -21.45 4.23 15.14
N PRO A 28 -20.38 4.04 15.93
CA PRO A 28 -19.71 5.13 16.63
C PRO A 28 -18.73 5.94 15.77
N LEU A 29 -18.39 5.48 14.57
CA LEU A 29 -17.40 6.14 13.72
C LEU A 29 -18.06 7.31 12.97
N GLY A 30 -17.26 8.35 12.73
CA GLY A 30 -17.67 9.45 11.87
C GLY A 30 -17.53 9.08 10.39
N PRO A 31 -18.11 9.87 9.48
CA PRO A 31 -17.91 9.69 8.05
C PRO A 31 -16.45 9.96 7.64
N LEU A 32 -15.99 9.29 6.59
CA LEU A 32 -14.67 9.52 5.97
C LEU A 32 -14.81 10.03 4.53
N ARG A 33 -13.88 10.90 4.12
CA ARG A 33 -13.87 11.48 2.77
C ARG A 33 -13.11 10.59 1.80
N VAL A 34 -13.78 10.16 0.74
CA VAL A 34 -13.25 9.25 -0.29
C VAL A 34 -13.53 9.81 -1.67
N PHE A 35 -12.78 9.36 -2.67
CA PHE A 35 -13.17 9.55 -4.08
C PHE A 35 -13.88 8.29 -4.56
N CYS A 36 -15.15 8.42 -4.94
CA CYS A 36 -15.90 7.34 -5.56
C CYS A 36 -15.64 7.39 -7.06
N ASN A 37 -14.90 6.41 -7.60
CA ASN A 37 -14.74 6.24 -9.03
C ASN A 37 -15.76 5.21 -9.52
N ILE A 38 -16.83 5.70 -10.15
CA ILE A 38 -17.98 4.94 -10.62
C ILE A 38 -17.85 4.74 -12.13
N THR A 39 -17.73 3.49 -12.56
CA THR A 39 -17.78 3.09 -13.96
C THR A 39 -19.03 2.25 -14.23
N GLU A 40 -19.27 1.89 -15.50
CA GLU A 40 -20.42 1.04 -15.86
C GLU A 40 -20.32 -0.36 -15.24
N ASP A 41 -19.10 -0.89 -15.13
CA ASP A 41 -18.82 -2.25 -14.69
C ASP A 41 -18.40 -2.34 -13.22
N LYS A 42 -17.73 -1.32 -12.69
CA LYS A 42 -17.06 -1.38 -11.39
C LYS A 42 -17.23 -0.11 -10.59
N ILE A 43 -16.92 -0.23 -9.30
CA ILE A 43 -16.85 0.91 -8.41
C ILE A 43 -15.63 0.81 -7.51
N TRP A 44 -14.85 1.88 -7.46
CA TRP A 44 -13.70 1.99 -6.59
C TRP A 44 -13.93 3.06 -5.55
N THR A 45 -13.64 2.72 -4.31
CA THR A 45 -13.54 3.68 -3.20
C THR A 45 -12.06 4.00 -3.00
N LEU A 46 -11.64 5.18 -3.46
CA LEU A 46 -10.25 5.61 -3.41
C LEU A 46 -10.02 6.49 -2.19
N VAL A 47 -9.05 6.13 -1.35
CA VAL A 47 -8.62 6.92 -0.20
C VAL A 47 -7.23 7.48 -0.45
N PRO A 48 -7.09 8.80 -0.70
CA PRO A 48 -5.78 9.41 -0.93
C PRO A 48 -4.96 9.43 0.35
N HIS A 49 -3.63 9.34 0.21
CA HIS A 49 -2.68 9.58 1.30
C HIS A 49 -1.76 10.75 0.97
N ASN A 50 -1.03 11.22 1.97
CA ASN A 50 -0.10 12.35 1.92
C ASN A 50 1.14 12.18 1.02
N ASN A 51 1.30 11.08 0.30
CA ASN A 51 2.50 10.85 -0.50
C ASN A 51 2.24 10.02 -1.76
N THR A 52 1.89 10.68 -2.85
CA THR A 52 1.65 10.07 -4.16
C THR A 52 2.81 10.27 -5.13
N GLU A 53 3.80 11.09 -4.77
CA GLU A 53 4.91 11.48 -5.63
C GLU A 53 6.18 10.69 -5.28
N LEU A 54 7.07 10.54 -6.27
CA LEU A 54 8.36 9.91 -6.03
C LEU A 54 9.15 10.73 -5.01
N THR A 55 9.45 10.12 -3.86
CA THR A 55 10.22 10.77 -2.78
C THR A 55 11.68 10.31 -2.82
N PRO A 56 12.64 11.18 -3.18
CA PRO A 56 14.05 10.84 -3.14
C PRO A 56 14.51 10.63 -1.71
N VAL A 57 15.11 9.46 -1.43
CA VAL A 57 15.70 9.15 -0.13
C VAL A 57 17.21 9.10 -0.30
N HIS A 58 17.92 10.00 0.37
CA HIS A 58 19.38 9.99 0.41
C HIS A 58 19.85 9.31 1.70
N GLY A 59 20.80 8.38 1.56
CA GLY A 59 21.39 7.70 2.72
C GLY A 59 22.14 8.69 3.61
N ASN A 60 21.73 8.81 4.87
CA ASN A 60 22.58 9.38 5.92
C ASN A 60 23.07 8.23 6.81
N PHE A 61 24.34 7.87 6.67
CA PHE A 61 25.02 6.72 7.31
C PHE A 61 25.15 6.80 8.85
N GLY A 62 24.35 7.63 9.52
CA GLY A 62 24.62 8.06 10.89
C GLY A 62 23.83 7.37 11.99
N VAL A 63 22.50 7.56 12.06
CA VAL A 63 21.80 7.29 13.34
C VAL A 63 20.34 6.83 13.19
N ARG A 64 19.64 7.08 12.08
CA ARG A 64 18.23 6.66 11.93
C ARG A 64 17.89 6.22 10.51
N PRO A 65 17.23 5.06 10.33
CA PRO A 65 16.69 4.67 9.04
C PRO A 65 15.63 5.68 8.60
N TYR A 66 15.51 5.90 7.30
CA TYR A 66 14.39 6.66 6.76
C TYR A 66 13.10 5.87 6.95
N ALA A 67 12.06 6.53 7.46
CA ALA A 67 10.74 5.94 7.63
C ALA A 67 9.72 6.81 6.89
N MET A 68 8.96 6.18 6.00
CA MET A 68 7.81 6.79 5.34
C MET A 68 6.54 6.41 6.10
N LEU A 69 5.72 7.39 6.46
CA LEU A 69 4.41 7.18 7.05
C LEU A 69 3.33 7.71 6.10
N PHE A 70 2.44 6.82 5.67
CA PHE A 70 1.27 7.17 4.87
C PHE A 70 0.13 7.62 5.77
N ASN A 71 -0.25 8.88 5.65
CA ASN A 71 -1.39 9.46 6.34
C ASN A 71 -2.56 9.60 5.36
N TYR A 72 -3.63 8.84 5.60
CA TYR A 72 -4.85 8.81 4.80
C TYR A 72 -5.89 9.85 5.22
N ASN A 73 -5.58 10.68 6.22
CA ASN A 73 -6.51 11.64 6.80
C ASN A 73 -7.84 10.97 7.27
N SER A 74 -7.73 9.75 7.81
CA SER A 74 -8.80 8.92 8.35
C SER A 74 -8.24 8.05 9.47
N THR A 75 -9.07 7.64 10.43
CA THR A 75 -8.61 6.73 11.49
C THR A 75 -8.50 5.30 10.99
N MET A 76 -7.74 4.44 11.69
CA MET A 76 -7.63 3.03 11.30
C MET A 76 -8.98 2.34 11.35
N GLU A 77 -9.82 2.66 12.33
CA GLU A 77 -11.16 2.09 12.50
C GLU A 77 -12.08 2.47 11.33
N GLN A 78 -12.00 3.70 10.82
CA GLN A 78 -12.75 4.14 9.63
C GLN A 78 -12.28 3.40 8.37
N LEU A 79 -10.97 3.27 8.20
CA LEU A 79 -10.39 2.53 7.07
C LEU A 79 -10.77 1.04 7.14
N GLU A 80 -10.73 0.42 8.32
CA GLU A 80 -11.13 -0.97 8.52
C GLU A 80 -12.62 -1.17 8.25
N ALA A 81 -13.49 -0.29 8.72
CA ALA A 81 -14.93 -0.37 8.45
C ALA A 81 -15.23 -0.30 6.95
N MET A 82 -14.51 0.56 6.21
CA MET A 82 -14.59 0.64 4.75
C MET A 82 -14.02 -0.61 4.05
N ILE A 83 -12.82 -1.06 4.45
CA ILE A 83 -12.14 -2.21 3.84
C ILE A 83 -12.94 -3.50 4.06
N ASN A 84 -13.52 -3.71 5.24
CA ASN A 84 -14.28 -4.91 5.59
C ASN A 84 -15.59 -5.05 4.79
N ARG A 85 -16.05 -3.97 4.14
CA ARG A 85 -17.20 -3.98 3.22
C ARG A 85 -16.80 -4.16 1.76
N ALA A 86 -15.53 -3.99 1.43
CA ALA A 86 -15.06 -4.15 0.07
C ALA A 86 -14.86 -5.62 -0.26
N GLU A 87 -15.28 -6.05 -1.46
CA GLU A 87 -14.96 -7.37 -1.99
C GLU A 87 -13.44 -7.54 -2.19
N TYR A 88 -12.78 -6.44 -2.58
CA TYR A 88 -11.36 -6.40 -2.88
C TYR A 88 -10.75 -5.05 -2.46
N CYS A 89 -9.53 -5.10 -1.94
CA CYS A 89 -8.76 -3.92 -1.56
C CYS A 89 -7.30 -4.12 -1.98
N GLU A 90 -6.72 -3.11 -2.61
CA GLU A 90 -5.32 -3.10 -3.02
C GLU A 90 -4.66 -1.74 -2.76
N GLN A 91 -3.34 -1.78 -2.64
CA GLN A 91 -2.49 -0.60 -2.60
C GLN A 91 -1.18 -0.91 -3.32
N GLU A 92 -0.75 -0.01 -4.19
CA GLU A 92 0.52 -0.11 -4.89
C GLU A 92 1.62 0.71 -4.17
N VAL A 93 2.82 0.14 -4.09
CA VAL A 93 4.03 0.83 -3.63
C VAL A 93 5.16 0.54 -4.61
N ALA A 94 5.73 1.61 -5.18
CA ALA A 94 6.91 1.53 -6.02
C ALA A 94 8.17 1.90 -5.23
N TYR A 95 9.21 1.07 -5.32
CA TYR A 95 10.50 1.30 -4.68
C TYR A 95 11.61 1.34 -5.72
N HIS A 96 12.14 2.53 -5.97
CA HIS A 96 13.26 2.75 -6.88
C HIS A 96 14.57 2.77 -6.08
N CYS A 97 15.53 1.96 -6.49
CA CYS A 97 16.73 1.70 -5.71
C CYS A 97 18.00 2.02 -6.48
N LYS A 98 18.97 2.59 -5.77
CA LYS A 98 20.36 2.73 -6.20
C LYS A 98 21.24 2.56 -4.97
N HIS A 99 22.03 1.49 -4.93
CA HIS A 99 22.80 1.11 -3.74
C HIS A 99 21.94 1.00 -2.46
N SER A 100 20.70 0.52 -2.61
CA SER A 100 19.75 0.40 -1.51
C SER A 100 19.12 -0.99 -1.52
N ARG A 101 19.59 -1.85 -0.62
CA ARG A 101 19.19 -3.26 -0.55
C ARG A 101 17.87 -3.40 0.22
N LEU A 102 17.04 -4.34 -0.21
CA LEU A 102 15.80 -4.71 0.45
C LEU A 102 16.06 -5.86 1.42
N LEU A 103 16.65 -6.94 0.93
CA LEU A 103 16.84 -8.19 1.67
C LEU A 103 18.33 -8.46 1.89
N ASN A 104 18.61 -9.29 2.89
CA ASN A 104 19.93 -9.88 3.08
C ASN A 104 19.89 -11.34 2.60
N SER A 105 19.64 -11.51 1.30
CA SER A 105 19.53 -12.83 0.67
C SER A 105 20.92 -13.46 0.46
N PRO A 106 21.08 -14.80 0.60
CA PRO A 106 20.04 -15.78 0.95
C PRO A 106 19.78 -15.92 2.46
N ASN A 107 20.64 -15.36 3.32
CA ASN A 107 20.56 -15.53 4.77
C ASN A 107 20.78 -14.20 5.51
N GLY A 108 19.92 -13.91 6.48
CA GLY A 108 20.08 -12.78 7.40
C GLY A 108 18.82 -11.94 7.54
N ALA A 109 18.87 -11.00 8.49
CA ALA A 109 17.80 -10.03 8.68
C ALA A 109 17.71 -9.09 7.47
N PRO A 110 16.49 -8.78 6.97
CA PRO A 110 16.30 -7.84 5.86
C PRO A 110 16.73 -6.42 6.26
N PHE A 111 17.15 -5.63 5.27
CA PHE A 111 17.54 -4.23 5.47
C PHE A 111 16.33 -3.28 5.46
N THR A 112 15.30 -3.62 4.67
CA THR A 112 14.09 -2.82 4.49
C THR A 112 12.85 -3.69 4.68
N TRP A 113 11.80 -3.11 5.25
CA TRP A 113 10.48 -3.74 5.42
C TRP A 113 9.39 -2.67 5.34
N TRP A 114 8.16 -3.10 5.15
CA TRP A 114 6.97 -2.26 5.29
C TRP A 114 6.06 -2.80 6.39
N ILE A 115 5.17 -1.97 6.90
CA ILE A 115 4.23 -2.34 7.96
C ILE A 115 2.82 -2.09 7.43
N GLY A 116 2.00 -3.13 7.43
CA GLY A 116 0.60 -3.08 7.02
C GLY A 116 -0.32 -2.71 8.17
N ARG A 117 -1.62 -2.94 7.97
CA ARG A 117 -2.66 -2.69 8.99
C ARG A 117 -2.45 -3.47 10.30
N GLY A 118 -1.90 -4.68 10.25
CA GLY A 118 -1.78 -5.57 11.41
C GLY A 118 -0.55 -5.31 12.29
N THR A 119 0.17 -4.21 12.07
CA THR A 119 1.40 -3.79 12.78
C THR A 119 2.62 -4.71 12.61
N GLU A 120 2.49 -5.79 11.83
CA GLU A 120 3.57 -6.71 11.53
C GLU A 120 4.52 -6.17 10.45
N ARG A 121 5.78 -6.60 10.51
CA ARG A 121 6.77 -6.28 9.47
C ARG A 121 6.63 -7.26 8.33
N HIS A 122 6.48 -6.73 7.13
CA HIS A 122 6.45 -7.48 5.89
C HIS A 122 7.73 -7.26 5.08
N THR A 123 8.24 -8.35 4.53
CA THR A 123 9.53 -8.42 3.82
C THR A 123 9.39 -8.95 2.41
N TYR A 124 8.16 -9.20 1.96
CA TYR A 124 7.83 -9.45 0.58
C TYR A 124 7.62 -8.11 -0.13
N TRP A 125 8.04 -8.04 -1.38
CA TRP A 125 7.99 -6.82 -2.21
C TRP A 125 7.29 -7.12 -3.54
N GLY A 126 7.12 -6.09 -4.39
CA GLY A 126 6.33 -6.12 -5.62
C GLY A 126 6.34 -7.46 -6.37
N GLY A 127 5.14 -7.99 -6.60
CA GLY A 127 4.87 -9.26 -7.29
C GLY A 127 5.24 -10.54 -6.50
N SER A 128 5.59 -10.42 -5.22
CA SER A 128 5.78 -11.57 -4.33
C SER A 128 4.53 -11.88 -3.49
N LEU A 129 4.48 -13.10 -2.96
CA LEU A 129 3.40 -13.56 -2.08
C LEU A 129 3.66 -13.15 -0.61
N PRO A 130 2.61 -12.91 0.19
CA PRO A 130 2.77 -12.67 1.62
C PRO A 130 3.58 -13.76 2.33
N GLY A 131 4.53 -13.33 3.16
CA GLY A 131 5.42 -14.24 3.90
C GLY A 131 6.60 -14.79 3.10
N VAL A 132 6.66 -14.54 1.78
CA VAL A 132 7.79 -14.96 0.96
C VAL A 132 8.82 -13.84 0.89
N GLN A 133 9.97 -14.05 1.51
CA GLN A 133 11.09 -13.10 1.55
C GLN A 133 11.85 -13.04 0.19
N LYS A 134 11.13 -12.70 -0.87
CA LYS A 134 11.63 -12.50 -2.24
C LYS A 134 10.84 -11.38 -2.93
N CYS A 135 11.37 -10.88 -4.04
CA CYS A 135 10.62 -10.12 -5.04
C CYS A 135 10.09 -11.07 -6.14
N ALA A 136 9.26 -10.57 -7.06
CA ALA A 136 8.79 -11.33 -8.23
C ALA A 136 9.93 -12.07 -8.96
N CYS A 137 11.03 -11.37 -9.26
CA CYS A 137 12.16 -11.98 -9.97
C CYS A 137 12.79 -13.17 -9.22
N GLY A 138 12.71 -13.18 -7.88
CA GLY A 138 13.26 -14.26 -7.07
C GLY A 138 12.35 -15.49 -7.01
N LEU A 139 11.05 -15.32 -7.28
CA LEU A 139 10.09 -16.40 -7.49
C LEU A 139 10.23 -16.99 -8.89
N GLU A 140 10.41 -16.12 -9.88
CA GLU A 140 10.48 -16.47 -11.31
C GLU A 140 11.87 -16.92 -11.78
N GLU A 141 12.87 -16.87 -10.90
CA GLU A 141 14.27 -17.16 -11.25
C GLU A 141 14.80 -16.26 -12.38
N SER A 142 14.37 -15.00 -12.37
CA SER A 142 14.64 -13.99 -13.41
C SER A 142 15.43 -12.77 -12.89
N CYS A 143 15.92 -12.81 -11.64
CA CYS A 143 16.70 -11.70 -11.10
C CYS A 143 18.03 -11.50 -11.85
N ILE A 144 18.48 -10.25 -11.92
CA ILE A 144 19.70 -9.82 -12.62
C ILE A 144 20.97 -10.45 -12.06
N ASP A 145 20.95 -10.80 -10.78
CA ASP A 145 21.93 -11.69 -10.15
C ASP A 145 21.18 -12.75 -9.36
N MET A 146 21.26 -14.00 -9.83
CA MET A 146 20.58 -15.16 -9.26
C MET A 146 21.00 -15.52 -7.84
N ARG A 147 22.08 -14.90 -7.32
CA ARG A 147 22.47 -15.03 -5.90
C ARG A 147 21.56 -14.24 -4.97
N HIS A 148 20.77 -13.31 -5.51
CA HIS A 148 19.90 -12.43 -4.77
C HIS A 148 18.42 -12.69 -5.07
N PHE A 149 17.55 -12.39 -4.12
CA PHE A 149 16.10 -12.59 -4.25
C PHE A 149 15.33 -11.34 -4.71
N CYS A 150 16.03 -10.22 -4.89
CA CYS A 150 15.51 -8.96 -5.42
C CYS A 150 16.59 -8.25 -6.24
N ASN A 151 16.21 -7.58 -7.33
CA ASN A 151 17.16 -6.84 -8.18
C ASN A 151 17.90 -5.73 -7.41
N CYS A 152 17.21 -5.04 -6.49
CA CYS A 152 17.81 -4.00 -5.64
C CYS A 152 18.94 -4.51 -4.74
N ASP A 153 18.99 -5.81 -4.44
CA ASP A 153 20.02 -6.38 -3.58
C ASP A 153 21.35 -6.60 -4.34
N ALA A 154 21.30 -6.62 -5.67
CA ALA A 154 22.48 -6.86 -6.52
C ALA A 154 23.46 -5.66 -6.56
N ASP A 155 23.09 -4.51 -5.96
CA ASP A 155 23.95 -3.34 -5.78
C ASP A 155 24.58 -2.81 -7.10
N LYS A 156 23.90 -3.07 -8.22
CA LYS A 156 24.31 -2.61 -9.55
C LYS A 156 23.87 -1.16 -9.76
N HIS A 157 24.64 -0.42 -10.56
CA HIS A 157 24.26 0.91 -11.01
C HIS A 157 23.15 0.80 -12.07
N GLU A 158 21.90 0.71 -11.63
CA GLU A 158 20.75 0.98 -12.48
C GLU A 158 20.34 2.45 -12.38
#